data_AF-A0A6A9UPB1-F1
#
_entry.id   AF-A0A6A9UPB1-F1
#
_cell.length_a   1.000
_cell.length_b   1.000
_cell.length_c   1.000
_cell.angle_alpha   90.00
_cell.angle_beta   90.00
_cell.angle_gamma   90.00
#
_symmetry.space_group_name_H-M   'P 1'
#
loop_
_entity.id
_entity.type
_entity.pdbx_description
1 polymer ?
#
loop_
_entity_poly.entity_id
_entity_poly.type
_entity_poly.pdbx_seq_one_letter_code
_entity_poly.pdbx_strand_id
1 'polypeptide(L)'
;MTAARRPWWVRALVALAAAITAFHIFSTFLWIAPASGLRQLYPPGVLQGWMIPMFGQSWSVFAPEPINGDYRLQVRATVAEGGEERSTEWVDATAAEISMIQHNLTPPRAGIQSTELASRFKGAWDDLSTEQKDVAELGFYKGGDWEPRLRQALLAAGDTDEAREYLEIEHSTTAYATQVAYAAFGDQVVAVQFVVSRQNVVPFAQRHDAGAERPPVQPAPIGFRGPVEEPGQDRDNFTEVFREALEESGQ
;
A
#
# COMPACT_ATOMS: atom_id res chain seq x y z
N MET A 1 -24.76 70.69 9.87
CA MET A 1 -23.66 70.13 9.06
C MET A 1 -24.25 69.25 7.98
N THR A 2 -24.29 69.71 6.73
CA THR A 2 -24.73 68.90 5.59
C THR A 2 -23.66 67.88 5.26
N ALA A 3 -23.97 66.59 5.39
CA ALA A 3 -23.02 65.52 5.06
C ALA A 3 -22.57 65.67 3.59
N ALA A 4 -21.27 65.82 3.37
CA ALA A 4 -20.71 65.86 2.03
C ALA A 4 -21.10 64.58 1.29
N ARG A 5 -21.76 64.71 0.13
CA ARG A 5 -22.13 63.56 -0.69
C ARG A 5 -20.84 62.87 -1.14
N ARG A 6 -20.68 61.60 -0.74
CA ARG A 6 -19.53 60.80 -1.18
C ARG A 6 -19.50 60.77 -2.71
N PRO A 7 -18.31 60.88 -3.33
CA PRO A 7 -18.20 60.89 -4.77
C PRO A 7 -18.71 59.57 -5.37
N TRP A 8 -19.23 59.62 -6.59
CA TRP A 8 -19.94 58.51 -7.22
C TRP A 8 -19.08 57.24 -7.35
N TRP A 9 -17.77 57.39 -7.56
CA TRP A 9 -16.83 56.27 -7.66
C TRP A 9 -16.69 55.51 -6.33
N VAL A 10 -16.78 56.19 -5.18
CA VAL A 10 -16.79 55.53 -3.86
C VAL A 10 -18.04 54.67 -3.72
N ARG A 11 -19.20 55.18 -4.16
CA ARG A 11 -20.45 54.43 -4.12
C ARG A 11 -20.42 53.23 -5.05
N ALA A 12 -19.86 53.40 -6.26
CA ALA A 12 -19.68 52.31 -7.21
C ALA A 12 -18.74 51.23 -6.66
N LEU A 13 -17.62 51.63 -6.03
CA LEU A 13 -16.67 50.71 -5.42
C LEU A 13 -17.30 49.94 -4.25
N VAL A 14 -18.07 50.62 -3.39
CA VAL A 14 -18.81 49.95 -2.29
C VAL A 14 -19.85 48.99 -2.83
N ALA A 15 -20.60 49.36 -3.88
CA ALA A 15 -21.59 48.48 -4.49
C ALA A 15 -20.93 47.24 -5.11
N LEU A 16 -19.80 47.41 -5.79
CA LEU A 16 -19.02 46.31 -6.35
C LEU A 16 -18.49 45.38 -5.26
N ALA A 17 -17.90 45.95 -4.19
CA ALA A 17 -17.41 45.17 -3.07
C ALA A 17 -18.54 44.36 -2.41
N ALA A 18 -19.70 44.99 -2.16
CA ALA A 18 -20.87 44.31 -1.62
C ALA A 18 -21.37 43.18 -2.53
N ALA A 19 -21.37 43.38 -3.85
CA ALA A 19 -21.75 42.36 -4.82
C ALA A 19 -20.78 41.16 -4.80
N ILE A 20 -19.46 41.41 -4.76
CA ILE A 20 -18.44 40.36 -4.64
C ILE A 20 -18.58 39.60 -3.32
N THR A 21 -18.82 40.30 -2.21
CA THR A 21 -19.05 39.67 -0.90
C THR A 21 -20.29 38.79 -0.92
N ALA A 22 -21.42 39.30 -1.44
CA ALA A 22 -22.65 38.52 -1.55
C ALA A 22 -22.46 37.28 -2.44
N PHE A 23 -21.76 37.44 -3.57
CA PHE A 23 -21.39 36.32 -4.43
C PHE A 23 -20.58 35.28 -3.67
N HIS A 24 -19.52 35.68 -2.97
CA HIS A 24 -18.66 34.76 -2.21
C HIS A 24 -19.41 34.02 -1.09
N ILE A 25 -20.29 34.71 -0.34
CA ILE A 25 -21.12 34.08 0.69
C ILE A 25 -22.05 33.04 0.05
N PHE A 26 -22.67 33.38 -1.08
CA PHE A 26 -23.54 32.45 -1.81
C PHE A 26 -22.77 31.25 -2.37
N SER A 27 -21.57 31.47 -2.95
CA SER A 27 -20.68 30.40 -3.40
C SER A 27 -20.30 29.48 -2.24
N THR A 28 -19.95 30.04 -1.08
CA THR A 28 -19.57 29.29 0.11
C THR A 28 -20.72 28.43 0.63
N PHE A 29 -21.93 29.00 0.69
CA PHE A 29 -23.14 28.25 1.04
C PHE A 29 -23.33 27.06 0.10
N LEU A 30 -23.26 27.26 -1.21
CA LEU A 30 -23.40 26.17 -2.18
C LEU A 30 -22.24 25.16 -2.13
N TRP A 31 -21.04 25.59 -1.76
CA TRP A 31 -19.86 24.73 -1.64
C TRP A 31 -20.02 23.67 -0.54
N ILE A 32 -20.59 24.06 0.60
CA ILE A 32 -20.82 23.13 1.73
C ILE A 32 -22.21 22.47 1.73
N ALA A 33 -23.16 23.00 0.97
CA ALA A 33 -24.52 22.47 0.93
C ALA A 33 -24.59 21.04 0.38
N PRO A 34 -25.62 20.24 0.70
CA PRO A 34 -25.90 18.99 0.02
C PRO A 34 -26.07 19.19 -1.50
N ALA A 35 -25.90 18.11 -2.27
CA ALA A 35 -26.15 18.13 -3.71
C ALA A 35 -27.58 18.63 -3.99
N SER A 36 -27.69 19.72 -4.76
CA SER A 36 -28.96 20.41 -5.03
C SER A 36 -28.96 21.06 -6.41
N GLY A 37 -30.15 21.29 -6.97
CA GLY A 37 -30.30 21.97 -8.27
C GLY A 37 -29.74 23.39 -8.30
N LEU A 38 -29.62 24.06 -7.14
CA LEU A 38 -29.03 25.41 -7.05
C LEU A 38 -27.56 25.45 -7.49
N ARG A 39 -26.83 24.33 -7.38
CA ARG A 39 -25.46 24.24 -7.89
C ARG A 39 -25.40 24.33 -9.42
N GLN A 40 -26.49 24.01 -10.12
CA GLN A 40 -26.59 24.11 -11.58
C GLN A 40 -26.71 25.56 -12.08
N LEU A 41 -26.91 26.53 -11.18
CA LEU A 41 -26.88 27.96 -11.51
C LEU A 41 -25.48 28.43 -11.94
N TYR A 42 -24.44 27.68 -11.56
CA TYR A 42 -23.08 27.94 -11.99
C TYR A 42 -22.79 27.20 -13.30
N PRO A 43 -22.11 27.84 -14.26
CA PRO A 43 -21.46 27.10 -15.33
C PRO A 43 -20.51 26.05 -14.73
N PRO A 44 -20.37 24.87 -15.37
CA PRO A 44 -19.46 23.82 -14.90
C PRO A 44 -18.06 24.38 -14.61
N GLY A 45 -17.47 24.00 -13.47
CA GLY A 45 -16.12 24.43 -13.08
C GLY A 45 -16.01 25.80 -12.39
N VAL A 46 -16.98 26.71 -12.55
CA VAL A 46 -16.86 28.08 -11.99
C VAL A 46 -16.87 28.10 -10.46
N LEU A 47 -17.79 27.35 -9.85
CA LEU A 47 -17.87 27.25 -8.39
C LEU A 47 -16.58 26.64 -7.81
N GLN A 48 -16.07 25.58 -8.44
CA GLN A 48 -14.84 24.90 -8.04
C GLN A 48 -13.62 25.83 -8.19
N GLY A 49 -13.48 26.50 -9.34
CA GLY A 49 -12.37 27.43 -9.59
C GLY A 49 -12.35 28.64 -8.65
N TRP A 50 -13.53 29.12 -8.22
CA TRP A 50 -13.62 30.21 -7.23
C TRP A 50 -13.31 29.74 -5.80
N MET A 51 -13.77 28.55 -5.42
CA MET A 51 -13.68 28.08 -4.03
C MET A 51 -12.38 27.34 -3.71
N ILE A 52 -11.85 26.50 -4.61
CA ILE A 52 -10.67 25.65 -4.36
C ILE A 52 -9.44 26.44 -3.87
N PRO A 53 -9.09 27.62 -4.43
CA PRO A 53 -7.91 28.37 -3.96
C PRO A 53 -7.97 28.78 -2.49
N MET A 54 -9.17 28.95 -1.92
CA MET A 54 -9.36 29.43 -0.55
C MET A 54 -9.90 28.35 0.41
N PHE A 55 -10.74 27.45 -0.12
CA PHE A 55 -11.54 26.49 0.65
C PHE A 55 -11.53 25.11 -0.02
N GLY A 56 -10.37 24.63 -0.44
CA GLY A 56 -10.21 23.25 -0.92
C GLY A 56 -10.74 22.24 0.10
N GLN A 57 -11.70 21.41 -0.30
CA GLN A 57 -12.19 20.29 0.50
C GLN A 57 -11.39 19.05 0.12
N SER A 58 -10.23 18.84 0.77
CA SER A 58 -9.51 17.58 0.63
C SER A 58 -9.73 16.71 1.86
N TRP A 59 -10.31 15.53 1.63
CA TRP A 59 -10.33 14.46 2.61
C TRP A 59 -8.96 13.79 2.78
N SER A 60 -8.00 14.07 1.89
CA SER A 60 -6.64 13.53 1.96
C SER A 60 -5.88 13.97 3.21
N VAL A 61 -6.31 15.03 3.90
CA VAL A 61 -5.72 15.43 5.19
C VAL A 61 -6.07 14.43 6.30
N PHE A 62 -7.22 13.76 6.20
CA PHE A 62 -7.71 12.81 7.20
C PHE A 62 -7.45 11.35 6.82
N ALA A 63 -7.43 11.05 5.53
CA ALA A 63 -7.07 9.75 4.99
C ALA A 63 -6.35 9.96 3.65
N PRO A 64 -5.05 10.25 3.66
CA PRO A 64 -4.27 10.50 2.44
C PRO A 64 -4.41 9.36 1.43
N GLU A 65 -4.43 8.13 1.94
CA GLU A 65 -4.56 6.91 1.15
C GLU A 65 -5.58 5.98 1.83
N PRO A 66 -6.88 6.09 1.48
CA PRO A 66 -7.88 5.18 1.99
C PRO A 66 -7.59 3.76 1.51
N ILE A 67 -7.53 2.80 2.45
CA ILE A 67 -7.35 1.37 2.13
C ILE A 67 -8.46 0.95 1.17
N ASN A 68 -8.07 0.52 -0.02
CA ASN A 68 -8.96 0.16 -1.13
C ASN A 68 -8.55 -1.17 -1.79
N GLY A 69 -7.78 -1.98 -1.09
CA GLY A 69 -7.39 -3.31 -1.52
C GLY A 69 -6.76 -4.10 -0.39
N ASP A 70 -6.73 -5.42 -0.57
CA ASP A 70 -6.10 -6.35 0.36
C ASP A 70 -4.69 -6.65 -0.14
N TYR A 71 -3.73 -6.71 0.78
CA TYR A 71 -2.40 -7.22 0.53
C TYR A 71 -2.29 -8.65 1.05
N ARG A 72 -1.49 -9.48 0.36
CA ARG A 72 -1.13 -10.81 0.83
C ARG A 72 0.34 -11.06 0.59
N LEU A 73 1.03 -11.60 1.59
CA LEU A 73 2.38 -12.11 1.49
C LEU A 73 2.32 -13.63 1.62
N GLN A 74 2.63 -14.32 0.53
CA GLN A 74 2.69 -15.77 0.49
C GLN A 74 4.14 -16.21 0.38
N VAL A 75 4.52 -17.24 1.13
CA VAL A 75 5.89 -17.74 1.23
C VAL A 75 5.92 -19.20 0.84
N ARG A 76 6.96 -19.60 0.10
CA ARG A 76 7.36 -20.99 -0.05
C ARG A 76 8.86 -21.11 0.11
N ALA A 77 9.32 -22.32 0.38
CA ALA A 77 10.73 -22.64 0.53
C ALA A 77 11.16 -23.81 -0.36
N THR A 78 12.46 -23.89 -0.59
CA THR A 78 13.14 -25.13 -0.97
C THR A 78 13.73 -25.74 0.29
N VAL A 79 13.43 -27.01 0.54
CA VAL A 79 13.94 -27.78 1.68
C VAL A 79 14.87 -28.89 1.20
N ALA A 80 15.95 -29.12 1.95
CA ALA A 80 16.89 -30.22 1.71
C ALA A 80 16.59 -31.38 2.67
N GLU A 81 15.90 -32.42 2.17
CA GLU A 81 15.54 -33.60 2.94
C GLU A 81 16.19 -34.84 2.31
N GLY A 82 16.95 -35.61 3.10
CA GLY A 82 17.58 -36.84 2.60
C GLY A 82 18.61 -36.65 1.47
N GLY A 83 19.12 -35.43 1.28
CA GLY A 83 20.06 -35.09 0.20
C GLY A 83 19.40 -34.67 -1.11
N GLU A 84 18.07 -34.58 -1.16
CA GLU A 84 17.32 -34.04 -2.29
C GLU A 84 16.67 -32.70 -1.92
N GLU A 85 16.68 -31.75 -2.86
CA GLU A 85 16.01 -30.47 -2.73
C GLU A 85 14.60 -30.55 -3.32
N ARG A 86 13.59 -30.19 -2.53
CA ARG A 86 12.20 -30.10 -2.99
C ARG A 86 11.60 -28.73 -2.65
N SER A 87 10.80 -28.19 -3.55
CA SER A 87 9.98 -27.02 -3.24
C SER A 87 8.76 -27.43 -2.42
N THR A 88 8.43 -26.61 -1.44
CA THR A 88 7.26 -26.73 -0.58
C THR A 88 6.02 -26.12 -1.23
N GLU A 89 4.87 -26.29 -0.57
CA GLU A 89 3.67 -25.55 -0.89
C GLU A 89 3.76 -24.08 -0.46
N TRP A 90 2.78 -23.28 -0.87
CA TRP A 90 2.68 -21.89 -0.48
C TRP A 90 1.92 -21.77 0.85
N VAL A 91 2.50 -21.01 1.77
CA VAL A 91 1.88 -20.57 3.02
C VAL A 91 1.53 -19.09 2.89
N ASP A 92 0.28 -18.72 3.17
CA ASP A 92 -0.20 -17.33 3.26
C ASP A 92 0.10 -16.79 4.66
N ALA A 93 1.22 -16.06 4.78
CA ALA A 93 1.65 -15.48 6.04
C ALA A 93 0.71 -14.37 6.52
N THR A 94 0.06 -13.67 5.59
CA THR A 94 -0.92 -12.64 5.93
C THR A 94 -2.20 -13.25 6.48
N ALA A 95 -2.66 -14.38 5.94
CA ALA A 95 -3.80 -15.10 6.51
C ALA A 95 -3.51 -15.60 7.93
N ALA A 96 -2.30 -16.15 8.18
CA ALA A 96 -1.87 -16.55 9.51
C ALA A 96 -1.86 -15.35 10.48
N GLU A 97 -1.25 -14.23 10.13
CA GLU A 97 -1.24 -13.07 11.02
C GLU A 97 -2.64 -12.48 11.29
N ILE A 98 -3.51 -12.47 10.27
CA ILE A 98 -4.89 -11.98 10.42
C ILE A 98 -5.70 -12.88 11.37
N SER A 99 -5.44 -14.18 11.46
CA SER A 99 -6.14 -15.07 12.39
C SER A 99 -5.94 -14.63 13.85
N MET A 100 -4.74 -14.15 14.20
CA MET A 100 -4.43 -13.60 15.53
C MET A 100 -5.27 -12.36 15.90
N ILE A 101 -5.79 -11.64 14.89
CA ILE A 101 -6.61 -10.44 15.05
C ILE A 101 -8.09 -10.77 15.08
N GLN A 102 -8.52 -11.72 14.23
CA GLN A 102 -9.93 -12.09 14.11
C GLN A 102 -10.46 -12.57 15.46
N HIS A 103 -11.60 -12.03 15.87
CA HIS A 103 -12.27 -12.37 17.14
C HIS A 103 -11.44 -12.09 18.42
N ASN A 104 -10.38 -11.29 18.32
CA ASN A 104 -9.53 -10.92 19.46
C ASN A 104 -9.75 -9.45 19.87
N LEU A 105 -10.10 -9.20 21.14
CA LEU A 105 -10.31 -7.85 21.67
C LEU A 105 -8.99 -7.10 21.93
N THR A 106 -7.88 -7.83 22.05
CA THR A 106 -6.55 -7.30 22.33
C THR A 106 -5.54 -7.92 21.37
N PRO A 107 -5.64 -7.60 20.06
CA PRO A 107 -4.80 -8.21 19.04
C PRO A 107 -3.31 -7.94 19.30
N PRO A 108 -2.43 -8.95 19.12
CA PRO A 108 -0.99 -8.75 19.26
C PRO A 108 -0.45 -7.93 18.08
N ARG A 109 0.70 -7.27 18.28
CA ARG A 109 1.40 -6.58 17.18
C ARG A 109 1.90 -7.54 16.10
N ALA A 110 2.08 -8.82 16.43
CA ALA A 110 2.48 -9.85 15.47
C ALA A 110 1.47 -10.03 14.34
N GLY A 111 0.18 -9.71 14.54
CA GLY A 111 -0.87 -9.93 13.54
C GLY A 111 -0.91 -8.95 12.35
N ILE A 112 0.06 -8.02 12.23
CA ILE A 112 0.07 -6.99 11.18
C ILE A 112 1.39 -6.85 10.42
N GLN A 113 2.45 -7.58 10.77
CA GLN A 113 3.79 -7.33 10.22
C GLN A 113 3.87 -7.67 8.72
N SER A 114 3.28 -8.79 8.31
CA SER A 114 3.18 -9.21 6.91
C SER A 114 2.37 -8.23 6.06
N THR A 115 1.31 -7.61 6.59
CA THR A 115 0.49 -6.65 5.83
C THR A 115 1.26 -5.36 5.57
N GLU A 116 1.94 -4.85 6.60
CA GLU A 116 2.81 -3.68 6.51
C GLU A 116 3.96 -3.92 5.52
N LEU A 117 4.64 -5.07 5.62
CA LEU A 117 5.71 -5.45 4.69
C LEU A 117 5.18 -5.63 3.27
N ALA A 118 4.05 -6.30 3.08
CA ALA A 118 3.43 -6.50 1.77
C ALA A 118 3.07 -5.17 1.10
N SER A 119 2.50 -4.22 1.86
CA SER A 119 2.17 -2.90 1.32
C SER A 119 3.41 -2.14 0.87
N ARG A 120 4.45 -2.07 1.71
CA ARG A 120 5.73 -1.41 1.38
C ARG A 120 6.42 -2.07 0.20
N PHE A 121 6.49 -3.40 0.21
CA PHE A 121 7.09 -4.19 -0.86
C PHE A 121 6.38 -3.96 -2.20
N LYS A 122 5.04 -4.04 -2.21
CA LYS A 122 4.27 -3.84 -3.44
C LYS A 122 4.43 -2.44 -4.01
N GLY A 123 4.51 -1.42 -3.14
CA GLY A 123 4.79 -0.03 -3.55
C GLY A 123 6.15 0.07 -4.24
N ALA A 124 7.21 -0.37 -3.56
CA ALA A 124 8.56 -0.35 -4.12
C ALA A 124 8.70 -1.19 -5.39
N TRP A 125 8.02 -2.34 -5.46
CA TRP A 125 7.94 -3.14 -6.67
C TRP A 125 7.27 -2.38 -7.82
N ASP A 126 6.15 -1.68 -7.56
CA ASP A 126 5.43 -0.97 -8.61
C ASP A 126 6.26 0.15 -9.24
N ASP A 127 7.11 0.80 -8.44
CA ASP A 127 8.02 1.87 -8.86
C ASP A 127 9.22 1.38 -9.68
N LEU A 128 9.53 0.08 -9.67
CA LEU A 128 10.58 -0.50 -10.52
C LEU A 128 10.23 -0.42 -12.02
N SER A 129 11.26 -0.25 -12.84
CA SER A 129 11.16 -0.44 -14.30
C SER A 129 10.84 -1.89 -14.66
N THR A 130 10.39 -2.11 -15.90
CA THR A 130 10.14 -3.47 -16.42
C THR A 130 11.40 -4.34 -16.34
N GLU A 131 12.55 -3.81 -16.73
CA GLU A 131 13.83 -4.52 -16.72
C GLU A 131 14.27 -4.86 -15.29
N GLN A 132 14.02 -3.96 -14.33
CA GLN A 132 14.30 -4.22 -12.92
C GLN A 132 13.37 -5.30 -12.33
N LYS A 133 12.09 -5.30 -12.72
CA LYS A 133 11.14 -6.37 -12.36
C LYS A 133 11.59 -7.71 -12.91
N ASP A 134 11.99 -7.77 -14.18
CA ASP A 134 12.54 -8.97 -14.80
C ASP A 134 13.74 -9.51 -14.02
N VAL A 135 14.65 -8.62 -13.56
CA VAL A 135 15.79 -9.00 -12.71
C VAL A 135 15.35 -9.52 -11.35
N ALA A 136 14.37 -8.88 -10.71
CA ALA A 136 13.86 -9.31 -9.41
C ALA A 136 13.16 -10.68 -9.46
N GLU A 137 12.53 -11.03 -10.59
CA GLU A 137 11.95 -12.37 -10.81
C GLU A 137 13.02 -13.47 -10.97
N LEU A 138 14.27 -13.12 -11.29
CA LEU A 138 15.35 -14.10 -11.39
C LEU A 138 15.68 -14.72 -10.03
N GLY A 139 15.99 -16.02 -10.03
CA GLY A 139 16.45 -16.74 -8.85
C GLY A 139 17.96 -16.58 -8.63
N PHE A 140 18.37 -16.09 -7.46
CA PHE A 140 19.77 -15.91 -7.08
C PHE A 140 20.25 -16.93 -6.03
N TYR A 141 19.54 -18.05 -5.87
CA TYR A 141 19.65 -19.00 -4.76
C TYR A 141 20.95 -19.83 -4.65
N LYS A 142 21.87 -19.74 -5.60
CA LYS A 142 23.15 -20.49 -5.52
C LYS A 142 24.19 -19.71 -4.72
N GLY A 143 24.28 -20.02 -3.42
CA GLY A 143 25.28 -19.51 -2.49
C GLY A 143 24.80 -18.36 -1.61
N GLY A 144 25.60 -18.01 -0.59
CA GLY A 144 25.32 -16.91 0.34
C GLY A 144 25.53 -15.50 -0.22
N ASP A 145 25.87 -15.37 -1.50
CA ASP A 145 26.12 -14.11 -2.19
C ASP A 145 24.96 -13.68 -3.10
N TRP A 146 23.75 -14.19 -2.85
CA TRP A 146 22.55 -13.86 -3.62
C TRP A 146 22.27 -12.34 -3.62
N GLU A 147 22.41 -11.69 -2.46
CA GLU A 147 22.03 -10.28 -2.31
C GLU A 147 22.98 -9.33 -3.06
N PRO A 148 24.32 -9.46 -2.96
CA PRO A 148 25.23 -8.71 -3.82
C PRO A 148 24.95 -8.89 -5.32
N ARG A 149 24.60 -10.10 -5.77
CA ARG A 149 24.28 -10.37 -7.18
C ARG A 149 22.98 -9.71 -7.61
N LEU A 150 21.93 -9.80 -6.80
CA LEU A 150 20.67 -9.09 -7.06
C LEU A 150 20.91 -7.59 -7.13
N ARG A 151 21.58 -7.01 -6.13
CA ARG A 151 21.92 -5.59 -6.09
C ARG A 151 22.68 -5.17 -7.34
N GLN A 152 23.72 -5.90 -7.73
CA GLN A 152 24.49 -5.61 -8.93
C GLN A 152 23.63 -5.66 -10.20
N ALA A 153 22.82 -6.70 -10.36
CA ALA A 153 21.98 -6.87 -11.54
C ALA A 153 20.89 -5.81 -11.64
N LEU A 154 20.24 -5.50 -10.51
CA LEU A 154 19.14 -4.53 -10.45
C LEU A 154 19.64 -3.11 -10.76
N LEU A 155 20.76 -2.71 -10.15
CA LEU A 155 21.35 -1.38 -10.39
C LEU A 155 21.99 -1.26 -11.77
N ALA A 156 22.40 -2.38 -12.38
CA ALA A 156 22.83 -2.39 -13.77
C ALA A 156 21.67 -2.16 -14.76
N ALA A 157 20.44 -2.56 -14.40
CA ALA A 157 19.24 -2.25 -15.17
C ALA A 157 18.80 -0.78 -14.98
N GLY A 158 19.14 -0.18 -13.84
CA GLY A 158 18.99 1.25 -13.57
C GLY A 158 19.31 1.59 -12.12
N ASP A 159 20.23 2.52 -11.89
CA ASP A 159 20.64 2.95 -10.54
C ASP A 159 19.85 4.18 -10.11
N THR A 160 18.61 3.94 -9.67
CA THR A 160 17.68 4.98 -9.18
C THR A 160 17.46 4.87 -7.68
N ASP A 161 16.87 5.91 -7.07
CA ASP A 161 16.56 5.88 -5.64
C ASP A 161 15.49 4.81 -5.33
N GLU A 162 14.51 4.63 -6.22
CA GLU A 162 13.47 3.60 -6.13
C GLU A 162 14.07 2.19 -6.16
N ALA A 163 15.09 1.96 -7.00
CA ALA A 163 15.78 0.68 -7.07
C ALA A 163 16.54 0.35 -5.77
N ARG A 164 17.14 1.37 -5.13
CA ARG A 164 17.84 1.19 -3.86
C ARG A 164 16.86 0.97 -2.71
N GLU A 165 15.76 1.71 -2.67
CA GLU A 165 14.66 1.50 -1.71
C GLU A 165 14.06 0.09 -1.85
N TYR A 166 13.82 -0.37 -3.07
CA TYR A 166 13.38 -1.74 -3.33
C TYR A 166 14.34 -2.78 -2.74
N LEU A 167 15.66 -2.62 -2.90
CA LEU A 167 16.64 -3.57 -2.35
C LEU A 167 16.61 -3.63 -0.81
N GLU A 168 16.38 -2.52 -0.12
CA GLU A 168 16.25 -2.49 1.34
C GLU A 168 14.97 -3.20 1.81
N ILE A 169 13.87 -2.97 1.10
CA ILE A 169 12.57 -3.60 1.41
C ILE A 169 12.59 -5.08 1.03
N GLU A 170 13.22 -5.46 -0.07
CA GLU A 170 13.46 -6.85 -0.49
C GLU A 170 14.24 -7.63 0.57
N HIS A 171 15.31 -7.05 1.12
CA HIS A 171 16.08 -7.67 2.21
C HIS A 171 15.19 -7.92 3.44
N SER A 172 14.49 -6.89 3.91
CA SER A 172 13.62 -6.98 5.09
C SER A 172 12.48 -8.00 4.89
N THR A 173 11.90 -8.04 3.69
CA THR A 173 10.83 -8.98 3.32
C THR A 173 11.37 -10.40 3.22
N THR A 174 12.58 -10.59 2.70
CA THR A 174 13.27 -11.90 2.66
C THR A 174 13.59 -12.41 4.06
N ALA A 175 14.03 -11.54 4.98
CA ALA A 175 14.28 -11.90 6.37
C ALA A 175 12.99 -12.36 7.08
N TYR A 176 11.89 -11.63 6.89
CA TYR A 176 10.58 -12.04 7.40
C TYR A 176 10.12 -13.37 6.79
N ALA A 177 10.17 -13.50 5.45
CA ALA A 177 9.80 -14.73 4.75
C ALA A 177 10.68 -15.93 5.17
N THR A 178 11.93 -15.69 5.53
CA THR A 178 12.83 -16.71 6.08
C THR A 178 12.31 -17.26 7.40
N GLN A 179 11.84 -16.41 8.31
CA GLN A 179 11.26 -16.89 9.57
C GLN A 179 9.93 -17.63 9.37
N VAL A 180 9.08 -17.15 8.45
CA VAL A 180 7.87 -17.89 8.05
C VAL A 180 8.23 -19.28 7.53
N ALA A 181 9.23 -19.37 6.67
CA ALA A 181 9.68 -20.64 6.10
C ALA A 181 10.23 -21.58 7.18
N TYR A 182 11.04 -21.09 8.12
CA TYR A 182 11.52 -21.91 9.24
C TYR A 182 10.38 -22.37 10.15
N ALA A 183 9.43 -21.49 10.46
CA ALA A 183 8.30 -21.82 11.32
C ALA A 183 7.40 -22.91 10.71
N ALA A 184 7.13 -22.80 9.40
CA ALA A 184 6.26 -23.69 8.65
C ALA A 184 6.95 -25.01 8.23
N PHE A 185 8.21 -24.96 7.82
CA PHE A 185 8.89 -26.09 7.17
C PHE A 185 10.10 -26.62 7.92
N GLY A 186 10.56 -25.97 8.99
CA GLY A 186 11.69 -26.41 9.80
C GLY A 186 13.06 -25.97 9.28
N ASP A 187 14.11 -26.36 9.99
CA ASP A 187 15.49 -25.89 9.76
C ASP A 187 16.12 -26.40 8.46
N GLN A 188 15.47 -27.32 7.75
CA GLN A 188 15.93 -27.84 6.46
C GLN A 188 15.74 -26.86 5.28
N VAL A 189 15.21 -25.66 5.52
CA VAL A 189 15.05 -24.60 4.51
C VAL A 189 16.41 -24.11 4.01
N VAL A 190 16.63 -24.22 2.70
CA VAL A 190 17.86 -23.80 2.02
C VAL A 190 17.66 -22.60 1.10
N ALA A 191 16.42 -22.30 0.70
CA ALA A 191 16.08 -21.11 -0.08
C ALA A 191 14.63 -20.73 0.19
N VAL A 192 14.32 -19.46 0.04
CA VAL A 192 12.98 -18.91 0.22
C VAL A 192 12.53 -18.14 -0.99
N GLN A 193 11.23 -18.15 -1.25
CA GLN A 193 10.60 -17.34 -2.27
C GLN A 193 9.30 -16.83 -1.69
N PHE A 194 8.98 -15.56 -1.94
CA PHE A 194 7.68 -15.03 -1.62
C PHE A 194 7.03 -14.43 -2.86
N VAL A 195 5.71 -14.25 -2.78
CA VAL A 195 4.96 -13.41 -3.69
C VAL A 195 4.13 -12.47 -2.84
N VAL A 196 4.26 -11.18 -3.12
CA VAL A 196 3.35 -10.18 -2.58
C VAL A 196 2.26 -9.96 -3.63
N SER A 197 1.02 -9.86 -3.20
CA SER A 197 -0.06 -9.53 -4.11
C SER A 197 -0.98 -8.48 -3.52
N ARG A 198 -1.59 -7.69 -4.41
CA ARG A 198 -2.63 -6.73 -4.04
C ARG A 198 -3.88 -6.99 -4.84
N GLN A 199 -5.03 -7.02 -4.18
CA GLN A 199 -6.32 -7.09 -4.85
C GLN A 199 -7.20 -5.92 -4.44
N ASN A 200 -7.54 -5.07 -5.40
CA ASN A 200 -8.42 -3.93 -5.13
C ASN A 200 -9.83 -4.39 -4.76
N VAL A 201 -10.54 -3.58 -3.99
CA VAL A 201 -11.98 -3.71 -3.80
C VAL A 201 -12.72 -3.24 -5.06
N VAL A 202 -14.01 -3.59 -5.17
CA VAL A 202 -14.85 -3.07 -6.26
C VAL A 202 -14.82 -1.53 -6.25
N PRO A 203 -14.47 -0.88 -7.38
CA PRO A 203 -14.44 0.58 -7.49
C PRO A 203 -15.78 1.20 -7.09
N PHE A 204 -15.76 2.33 -6.41
CA PHE A 204 -16.97 2.98 -5.88
C PHE A 204 -18.09 3.12 -6.93
N ALA A 205 -17.73 3.51 -8.16
CA ALA A 205 -18.67 3.69 -9.27
C ALA A 205 -19.43 2.41 -9.69
N GLN A 206 -18.89 1.22 -9.36
CA GLN A 206 -19.45 -0.08 -9.73
C GLN A 206 -20.15 -0.78 -8.56
N ARG A 207 -20.06 -0.28 -7.32
CA ARG A 207 -20.62 -0.96 -6.13
C ARG A 207 -22.14 -1.10 -6.12
N HIS A 208 -22.84 -0.34 -6.96
CA HIS A 208 -24.29 -0.45 -7.13
C HIS A 208 -24.70 -1.59 -8.08
N ASP A 209 -23.74 -2.15 -8.83
CA ASP A 209 -23.97 -3.29 -9.71
C ASP A 209 -23.78 -4.59 -8.92
N ALA A 210 -24.84 -5.40 -8.86
CA ALA A 210 -24.83 -6.69 -8.17
C ALA A 210 -23.90 -7.72 -8.86
N GLY A 211 -23.56 -7.51 -10.13
CA GLY A 211 -22.60 -8.33 -10.89
C GLY A 211 -21.15 -7.82 -10.83
N ALA A 212 -20.86 -6.76 -10.07
CA ALA A 212 -19.52 -6.20 -10.03
C ALA A 212 -18.53 -7.18 -9.35
N GLU A 213 -17.47 -7.52 -10.08
CA GLU A 213 -16.38 -8.34 -9.58
C GLU A 213 -15.21 -7.46 -9.13
N ARG A 214 -14.41 -7.99 -8.19
CA ARG A 214 -13.17 -7.33 -7.79
C ARG A 214 -12.20 -7.31 -8.96
N PRO A 215 -11.40 -6.26 -9.12
CA PRO A 215 -10.29 -6.27 -10.06
C PRO A 215 -9.36 -7.47 -9.84
N PRO A 216 -8.66 -7.93 -10.89
CA PRO A 216 -7.71 -9.02 -10.78
C PRO A 216 -6.64 -8.77 -9.72
N VAL A 217 -6.14 -9.86 -9.15
CA VAL A 217 -4.97 -9.84 -8.26
C VAL A 217 -3.77 -9.33 -9.04
N GLN A 218 -3.01 -8.43 -8.43
CA GLN A 218 -1.79 -7.85 -8.96
C GLN A 218 -0.59 -8.43 -8.20
N PRO A 219 0.04 -9.48 -8.72
CA PRO A 219 1.19 -10.11 -8.07
C PRO A 219 2.47 -9.29 -8.32
N ALA A 220 3.38 -9.40 -7.36
CA ALA A 220 4.77 -8.96 -7.39
C ALA A 220 5.61 -10.20 -7.02
N PRO A 221 5.87 -11.09 -7.99
CA PRO A 221 6.64 -12.30 -7.76
C PRO A 221 8.13 -11.98 -7.71
N ILE A 222 8.88 -12.70 -6.89
CA ILE A 222 10.34 -12.67 -6.93
C ILE A 222 10.90 -14.06 -7.20
N GLY A 223 12.16 -14.16 -7.62
CA GLY A 223 12.84 -15.45 -7.67
C GLY A 223 13.25 -15.96 -6.28
N PHE A 224 13.77 -17.19 -6.21
CA PHE A 224 14.31 -17.71 -4.95
C PHE A 224 15.51 -16.89 -4.45
N ARG A 225 15.58 -16.72 -3.13
CA ARG A 225 16.64 -16.07 -2.34
C ARG A 225 17.25 -17.05 -1.36
N GLY A 226 18.49 -16.78 -0.94
CA GLY A 226 19.06 -17.47 0.21
C GLY A 226 18.36 -17.00 1.50
N PRO A 227 18.25 -17.85 2.54
CA PRO A 227 17.72 -17.45 3.84
C PRO A 227 18.48 -16.25 4.42
N VAL A 228 17.75 -15.36 5.10
CA VAL A 228 18.30 -14.19 5.78
C VAL A 228 17.84 -14.18 7.23
N GLU A 229 18.76 -13.91 8.15
CA GLU A 229 18.45 -13.66 9.55
C GLU A 229 19.12 -12.38 10.03
N GLU A 230 18.34 -11.57 10.72
CA GLU A 230 18.80 -10.29 11.25
C GLU A 230 19.48 -10.47 12.62
N PRO A 231 20.49 -9.65 12.95
CA PRO A 231 21.09 -9.67 14.28
C PRO A 231 20.05 -9.43 15.38
N GLY A 232 19.95 -10.36 16.33
CA GLY A 232 19.00 -10.27 17.45
C GLY A 232 17.60 -10.80 17.15
N GLN A 233 17.37 -11.38 15.96
CA GLN A 233 16.15 -12.09 15.65
C GLN A 233 16.04 -13.39 16.47
N ASP A 234 14.89 -13.59 17.12
CA ASP A 234 14.59 -14.79 17.91
C ASP A 234 13.70 -15.72 17.08
N ARG A 235 14.32 -16.70 16.43
CA ARG A 235 13.65 -17.69 15.57
C ARG A 235 12.68 -18.56 16.37
N ASP A 236 13.05 -18.96 17.58
CA ASP A 236 12.24 -19.86 18.40
C ASP A 236 10.95 -19.15 18.82
N ASN A 237 11.07 -17.91 19.30
CA ASN A 237 9.90 -17.10 19.66
C ASN A 237 9.02 -16.77 18.45
N PHE A 238 9.61 -16.47 17.28
CA PHE A 238 8.82 -16.28 16.06
C PHE A 238 8.05 -17.56 15.71
N THR A 239 8.73 -18.71 15.75
CA THR A 239 8.15 -20.01 15.41
C THR A 239 7.01 -20.39 16.35
N GLU A 240 7.18 -20.18 17.66
CA GLU A 240 6.15 -20.43 18.66
C GLU A 240 4.87 -19.65 18.35
N VAL A 241 4.98 -18.34 18.14
CA VAL A 241 3.82 -17.46 17.88
C VAL A 241 3.20 -17.74 16.51
N PHE A 242 4.02 -17.91 15.47
CA PHE A 242 3.53 -18.00 14.10
C PHE A 242 2.90 -19.37 13.79
N ARG A 243 3.40 -20.46 14.38
CA ARG A 243 2.87 -21.81 14.13
C ARG A 243 1.42 -21.96 14.59
N GLU A 244 1.09 -21.45 15.79
CA GLU A 244 -0.29 -21.45 16.29
C GLU A 244 -1.22 -20.72 15.33
N ALA A 245 -0.81 -19.54 14.87
CA ALA A 245 -1.62 -18.74 13.94
C ALA A 245 -1.76 -19.37 12.55
N LEU A 246 -0.74 -20.11 12.09
CA LEU A 246 -0.79 -20.86 10.84
C LEU A 246 -1.86 -21.95 10.91
N GLU A 247 -1.88 -22.74 11.99
CA GLU A 247 -2.90 -23.76 12.24
C GLU A 247 -4.31 -23.13 12.33
N GLU A 248 -4.47 -22.01 13.05
CA GLU A 248 -5.75 -21.29 13.17
C GLU A 248 -6.26 -20.75 11.83
N SER A 249 -5.36 -20.39 10.92
CA SER A 249 -5.71 -19.95 9.58
C SER A 249 -6.14 -21.09 8.64
N GLY A 250 -6.05 -22.34 9.11
CA GLY A 250 -6.45 -23.54 8.38
C GLY A 250 -5.44 -24.00 7.32
N GLN A 251 -4.16 -23.69 7.55
CA GLN A 251 -3.04 -24.04 6.69
C GLN A 251 -2.17 -25.15 7.29
#